data_AF-A0A2G5BKU8-F1
#
_entry.id   AF-A0A2G5BKU8-F1
#
_cell.length_a   1.000
_cell.length_b   1.000
_cell.length_c   1.000
_cell.angle_alpha   90.00
_cell.angle_beta   90.00
_cell.angle_gamma   90.00
#
_symmetry.space_group_name_H-M   'P 1'
#
loop_
_entity.id
_entity.type
_entity.pdbx_description
1 polymer ?
#
loop_
_entity_poly.entity_id
_entity_poly.type
_entity_poly.pdbx_seq_one_letter_code
_entity_poly.pdbx_strand_id
1 'polypeptide(L)'
;MGGPGLEVAKFTFYMFMPIGFMVYFGGPGFYERYVADETFTFNPPPKRIVPSDTSEINQALQKFRQERAQRKLLRQQDLDEPGNIVDNPNSYRKA
;
A
#
# COMPACT_ATOMS: atom_id res chain seq x y z
N MET A 1 -34.63 43.26 -5.39
CA MET A 1 -33.42 43.07 -4.58
C MET A 1 -33.86 43.03 -3.13
N GLY A 2 -33.80 41.86 -2.48
CA GLY A 2 -34.29 41.68 -1.11
C GLY A 2 -33.52 42.59 -0.18
N GLY A 3 -34.24 43.43 0.57
CA GLY A 3 -33.69 44.58 1.30
C GLY A 3 -32.63 44.27 2.37
N PRO A 4 -32.28 45.25 3.21
CA PRO A 4 -31.09 45.21 4.09
C PRO A 4 -30.92 43.94 4.93
N GLY A 5 -32.02 43.30 5.36
CA GLY A 5 -31.97 42.05 6.11
C GLY A 5 -31.38 40.86 5.34
N LEU A 6 -31.59 40.79 4.03
CA LEU A 6 -31.04 39.71 3.19
C LEU A 6 -29.52 39.87 3.00
N GLU A 7 -29.03 41.11 3.00
CA GLU A 7 -27.60 41.41 2.87
C GLU A 7 -26.85 41.02 4.15
N VAL A 8 -27.41 41.31 5.32
CA VAL A 8 -26.85 40.90 6.62
C VAL A 8 -26.84 39.38 6.78
N ALA A 9 -27.90 38.69 6.36
CA ALA A 9 -27.96 37.22 6.39
C ALA A 9 -26.91 36.58 5.47
N LYS A 10 -26.73 37.09 4.25
CA LYS A 10 -25.69 36.61 3.34
C LYS A 10 -24.29 36.88 3.89
N PHE A 11 -24.06 38.07 4.42
CA PHE A 11 -22.77 38.45 4.99
C PHE A 11 -22.37 37.54 6.14
N THR A 12 -23.28 37.30 7.09
CA THR A 12 -23.03 36.38 8.20
C THR A 12 -22.78 34.95 7.72
N PHE A 13 -23.56 34.45 6.75
CA PHE A 13 -23.32 33.15 6.15
C PHE A 13 -21.94 33.05 5.51
N TYR A 14 -21.53 34.02 4.69
CA TYR A 14 -20.22 34.03 4.05
C TYR A 14 -19.06 34.16 5.03
N MET A 15 -19.28 34.79 6.19
CA MET A 15 -18.25 34.90 7.21
C MET A 15 -18.12 33.60 8.03
N PHE A 16 -19.23 33.04 8.50
CA PHE A 16 -19.20 31.88 9.40
C PHE A 16 -19.05 30.55 8.67
N MET A 17 -19.53 30.42 7.44
CA MET A 17 -19.39 29.18 6.66
C MET A 17 -17.92 28.74 6.51
N PRO A 18 -16.99 29.56 5.98
CA PRO A 18 -15.60 29.14 5.82
C PRO A 18 -14.90 28.88 7.15
N ILE A 19 -15.24 29.65 8.20
CA ILE A 19 -14.70 29.45 9.56
C ILE A 19 -15.16 28.09 10.11
N GLY A 20 -16.45 27.77 9.99
CA GLY A 20 -17.01 26.49 10.41
C GLY A 20 -16.39 25.32 9.65
N PHE A 21 -16.20 25.46 8.35
CA PHE A 21 -15.48 24.47 7.54
C PHE A 21 -14.04 24.28 8.02
N MET A 22 -13.29 25.36 8.27
CA MET A 22 -11.92 25.27 8.76
C MET A 22 -11.83 24.62 10.14
N VAL A 23 -12.77 24.90 11.05
CA VAL A 23 -12.79 24.27 12.38
C VAL A 23 -13.17 22.79 12.30
N TYR A 24 -14.15 22.44 11.46
CA TYR A 24 -14.59 21.06 11.30
C TYR A 24 -13.51 20.19 10.64
N PHE A 25 -12.92 20.64 9.53
CA PHE A 25 -11.92 19.89 8.79
C PHE A 25 -10.50 20.04 9.35
N GLY A 26 -10.20 21.14 10.04
CA GLY A 26 -8.88 21.40 10.64
C GLY A 26 -8.74 20.92 12.08
N GLY A 27 -9.81 20.45 12.71
CA GLY A 27 -9.76 19.91 14.06
C GLY A 27 -9.04 18.55 14.14
N PRO A 28 -8.38 18.23 15.27
CA PRO A 28 -7.66 16.97 15.44
C PRO A 28 -8.56 15.74 15.31
N GLY A 29 -9.83 15.84 15.73
CA GLY A 29 -10.79 14.73 15.62
C GLY A 29 -11.16 14.37 14.18
N PHE A 30 -11.13 15.31 13.24
CA PHE A 30 -11.31 15.00 11.82
C PHE A 30 -10.10 14.23 11.28
N TYR A 31 -8.89 14.68 11.65
CA TYR A 31 -7.65 14.01 11.28
C TYR A 31 -7.61 12.58 11.82
N GLU A 32 -7.86 12.38 13.12
CA GLU A 32 -7.87 11.06 13.76
C GLU A 32 -8.87 10.09 13.13
N ARG A 33 -10.05 10.59 12.73
CA ARG A 33 -11.14 9.74 12.22
C ARG A 33 -11.03 9.39 10.75
N TYR A 34 -10.46 10.28 9.92
CA TYR A 34 -10.52 10.15 8.46
C TYR A 34 -9.14 10.12 7.79
N VAL A 35 -8.08 10.57 8.46
CA VAL A 35 -6.74 10.73 7.85
C VAL A 35 -5.67 9.88 8.56
N ALA A 36 -5.76 9.78 9.89
CA ALA A 36 -4.81 9.02 10.69
C ALA A 36 -4.94 7.51 10.47
N ASP A 37 -6.12 7.05 10.06
CA ASP A 37 -6.34 5.65 9.76
C ASP A 37 -5.55 5.28 8.50
N GLU A 38 -4.66 4.30 8.69
CA GLU A 38 -3.43 3.99 7.98
C GLU A 38 -3.61 3.61 6.49
N THR A 39 -4.28 4.43 5.68
CA THR A 39 -4.44 4.23 4.23
C THR A 39 -3.12 4.28 3.44
N PHE A 40 -1.98 4.39 4.13
CA PHE A 40 -0.70 3.87 3.65
C PHE A 40 -0.65 2.33 3.52
N THR A 41 -1.72 1.61 3.87
CA THR A 41 -1.96 0.20 3.54
C THR A 41 -2.10 -0.08 2.05
N PHE A 42 -2.04 0.93 1.18
CA PHE A 42 -1.91 0.69 -0.25
C PHE A 42 -0.57 0.01 -0.61
N ASN A 43 0.46 0.17 0.23
CA ASN A 43 1.74 -0.53 0.06
C ASN A 43 2.44 -0.71 1.43
N PRO A 44 1.92 -1.56 2.33
CA PRO A 44 2.59 -1.83 3.59
C PRO A 44 4.00 -2.35 3.26
N PRO A 45 5.07 -1.78 3.82
CA PRO A 45 6.40 -2.32 3.62
C PRO A 45 6.35 -3.79 4.06
N PRO A 46 6.86 -4.74 3.25
CA PRO A 46 6.79 -6.14 3.61
C PRO A 46 7.47 -6.30 4.97
N LYS A 47 6.69 -6.66 5.99
CA LYS A 47 7.13 -6.84 7.38
C LYS A 47 7.97 -8.12 7.45
N ARG A 48 9.14 -8.09 6.80
CA ARG A 48 10.16 -9.13 6.92
C ARG A 48 10.78 -8.97 8.29
N ILE A 49 10.35 -9.81 9.23
CA ILE A 49 10.98 -9.93 10.53
C ILE A 49 12.37 -10.49 10.27
N VAL A 50 13.39 -9.66 10.49
CA VAL A 50 14.79 -10.08 10.34
C VAL A 50 15.12 -10.94 11.56
N PRO A 51 15.57 -12.19 11.38
CA PRO A 51 15.98 -13.01 12.51
C PRO A 51 17.18 -12.36 13.19
N SER A 52 17.11 -12.23 14.51
CA SER A 52 18.16 -11.59 15.31
C SER A 52 19.14 -12.61 15.90
N ASP A 53 18.75 -13.87 16.00
CA ASP A 53 19.60 -14.95 16.50
C ASP A 53 20.35 -15.66 15.36
N THR A 54 21.58 -16.06 15.63
CA THR A 54 22.47 -16.79 14.72
C THR A 54 21.90 -18.15 14.30
N SER A 55 21.17 -18.82 15.19
CA SER A 55 20.52 -20.11 14.89
C SER A 55 19.40 -19.94 13.85
N GLU A 56 18.55 -18.94 14.05
CA GLU A 56 17.43 -18.58 13.17
C GLU A 56 17.93 -18.12 11.79
N ILE A 57 19.04 -17.35 11.73
CA ILE A 57 19.66 -16.91 10.49
C ILE A 57 20.08 -18.11 9.64
N ASN A 58 20.72 -19.11 10.25
CA ASN A 58 21.18 -20.30 9.53
C ASN A 58 20.01 -21.13 9.01
N GLN A 59 18.93 -21.27 9.78
CA GLN A 59 17.71 -21.97 9.35
C GLN A 59 17.04 -21.24 8.17
N ALA A 60 16.89 -19.92 8.26
CA ALA A 60 16.34 -19.09 7.18
C ALA A 60 17.20 -19.20 5.90
N LEU A 61 18.52 -19.19 6.04
CA LEU A 61 19.45 -19.35 4.93
C LEU A 61 19.32 -20.71 4.24
N GLN A 62 19.20 -21.79 5.03
CA GLN A 62 18.99 -23.13 4.47
C GLN A 62 17.67 -23.22 3.71
N LYS A 63 16.58 -22.66 4.26
CA LYS A 63 15.29 -22.57 3.59
C LYS A 63 15.39 -21.83 2.25
N PHE A 64 16.05 -20.66 2.22
CA PHE A 64 16.22 -19.90 0.98
C PHE A 64 17.08 -20.62 -0.07
N ARG A 65 18.09 -21.39 0.35
CA ARG A 65 18.89 -22.23 -0.56
C ARG A 65 18.06 -23.34 -1.17
N GLN A 66 17.23 -24.02 -0.37
CA GLN A 66 16.33 -25.07 -0.83
C GLN A 66 15.28 -24.52 -1.81
N GLU A 67 14.64 -23.39 -1.49
CA GLU A 67 13.68 -22.75 -2.39
C GLU A 67 14.32 -22.35 -3.73
N ARG A 68 15.55 -21.83 -3.71
CA ARG A 68 16.27 -21.48 -4.94
C ARG A 68 16.60 -22.72 -5.77
N ALA A 69 17.01 -23.82 -5.12
CA ALA A 69 17.27 -25.08 -5.80
C ALA A 69 15.99 -25.64 -6.45
N GLN A 70 14.87 -25.65 -5.73
CA GLN A 70 13.57 -26.09 -6.25
C GLN A 70 13.12 -25.25 -7.46
N ARG A 71 13.21 -23.92 -7.37
CA ARG A 71 12.88 -23.03 -8.50
C ARG A 71 13.77 -23.28 -9.72
N LYS A 72 15.04 -23.64 -9.51
CA LYS A 72 15.97 -23.99 -10.59
C LYS A 72 15.60 -25.33 -11.24
N LEU A 73 15.25 -26.33 -10.44
CA LEU A 73 14.81 -27.65 -10.92
C LEU A 73 13.51 -27.55 -11.72
N LEU A 74 12.51 -26.82 -11.21
CA LEU A 74 11.25 -26.58 -11.92
C LEU A 74 11.50 -25.89 -13.27
N ARG A 75 12.38 -24.88 -13.29
CA ARG A 75 12.77 -24.22 -14.54
C ARG A 75 13.46 -25.17 -15.51
N GLN A 76 14.28 -26.10 -15.04
CA GLN A 76 14.93 -27.08 -15.89
C GLN A 76 13.92 -28.07 -16.48
N GLN A 77 13.01 -28.58 -15.65
CA GLN A 77 11.92 -29.47 -16.10
C GLN A 77 11.01 -28.78 -17.14
N ASP A 78 10.67 -27.50 -16.92
CA ASP A 78 9.89 -26.70 -17.88
C ASP A 78 10.61 -26.52 -19.24
N LEU A 79 11.95 -26.54 -19.25
CA LEU A 79 12.77 -26.40 -20.46
C LEU A 79 13.00 -27.73 -21.19
N ASP A 80 13.01 -28.85 -20.46
CA ASP A 80 13.25 -30.18 -21.00
C ASP A 80 11.98 -30.78 -21.68
N GLU A 81 10.79 -30.29 -21.33
CA GLU A 81 9.50 -30.65 -21.93
C GLU A 81 9.30 -29.94 -23.31
N PRO A 82 9.34 -30.66 -24.46
CA PRO A 82 9.46 -30.07 -25.80
C PRO A 82 8.25 -29.28 -26.32
N GLY A 83 7.19 -29.09 -25.52
CA GLY A 83 6.01 -28.29 -25.86
C GLY A 83 5.71 -27.10 -24.92
N ASN A 84 6.37 -27.00 -23.75
CA ASN A 84 5.99 -26.06 -22.69
C ASN A 84 6.64 -24.67 -22.81
N ILE A 85 7.73 -24.55 -23.59
CA ILE A 85 8.50 -23.29 -23.74
C ILE A 85 7.67 -22.19 -24.43
N VAL A 86 6.75 -22.58 -25.31
CA VAL A 86 5.94 -21.66 -26.13
C VAL A 86 4.73 -21.11 -25.36
N ASP A 87 4.15 -21.92 -24.46
CA ASP A 87 2.91 -21.59 -23.75
C ASP A 87 3.14 -20.90 -22.38
N ASN A 88 4.34 -21.00 -21.80
CA ASN A 88 4.66 -20.38 -20.53
C ASN A 88 5.13 -18.91 -20.70
N PRO A 89 4.35 -17.89 -20.30
CA PRO A 89 4.70 -16.48 -20.49
C PRO A 89 5.95 -16.03 -19.70
N ASN A 90 6.44 -16.85 -18.77
CA ASN A 90 7.64 -16.56 -17.99
C ASN A 90 8.93 -17.16 -18.58
N SER A 91 8.87 -17.93 -19.68
CA SER A 91 10.03 -18.60 -20.28
C SER A 91 11.07 -17.62 -20.85
N TYR A 92 10.63 -16.45 -21.32
CA TYR A 92 11.49 -15.45 -21.98
C TYR A 92 12.18 -14.46 -21.03
N ARG A 93 11.92 -14.54 -19.72
CA ARG A 93 12.50 -13.61 -18.74
C ARG A 93 13.94 -14.03 -18.40
N LYS A 94 14.85 -13.87 -19.36
CA LYS A 94 16.30 -13.92 -19.13
C LYS A 94 16.68 -12.78 -18.18
N ALA A 95 17.42 -13.12 -17.14
CA ALA A 95 18.04 -12.17 -16.22
C ALA A 95 19.13 -11.36 -16.92
#